data_AF-A0A967FZK4-F1
#
_entry.id   AF-A0A967FZK4-F1
#
_cell.length_a   1.000
_cell.length_b   1.000
_cell.length_c   1.000
_cell.angle_alpha   90.00
_cell.angle_beta   90.00
_cell.angle_gamma   90.00
#
_symmetry.space_group_name_H-M   'P 1'
#
loop_
_entity.id
_entity.type
_entity.pdbx_description
1 polymer ?
#
loop_
_entity_poly.entity_id
_entity_poly.type
_entity_poly.pdbx_seq_one_letter_code
_entity_poly.pdbx_strand_id
1 'polypeptide(L)' 'MIISFIPTLPDGRAAISSGVERELQHAHESAKEVYVIWTARKSPSVFVTQTATKVFNNPSNAVEFFKKKGYIEE' A
#
# COMPACT_ATOMS: atom_id res chain seq x y z
N MET A 1 6.73 9.08 -5.27
CA MET A 1 5.71 8.36 -4.49
C MET A 1 5.18 7.22 -5.32
N ILE A 2 4.94 6.06 -4.71
CA ILE A 2 4.17 4.94 -5.30
C ILE A 2 3.01 4.60 -4.38
N ILE A 3 1.87 4.22 -4.98
CA ILE A 3 0.69 3.74 -4.26
C ILE A 3 0.31 2.40 -4.86
N SER A 4 0.28 1.34 -4.04
CA SER A 4 -0.12 0.01 -4.47
C SER A 4 -1.42 -0.40 -3.80
N PHE A 5 -2.43 -0.73 -4.61
CA PHE A 5 -3.69 -1.30 -4.14
C PHE A 5 -3.60 -2.82 -4.21
N ILE A 6 -3.72 -3.47 -3.05
CA ILE A 6 -3.63 -4.92 -2.88
C ILE A 6 -5.03 -5.45 -2.54
N PRO A 7 -5.78 -5.94 -3.55
CA PRO A 7 -7.12 -6.45 -3.33
C PRO A 7 -7.10 -7.79 -2.59
N THR A 8 -8.27 -8.17 -2.11
CA THR A 8 -8.51 -9.49 -1.50
C THR A 8 -8.94 -10.48 -2.56
N LEU A 9 -8.33 -11.66 -2.57
CA LEU A 9 -8.76 -12.80 -3.37
C LEU A 9 -10.01 -13.46 -2.75
N PRO A 10 -10.77 -14.27 -3.51
CA PRO A 10 -11.97 -14.96 -2.99
C PRO A 10 -11.71 -15.82 -1.73
N ASP A 11 -10.48 -16.30 -1.55
CA ASP A 11 -10.05 -17.09 -0.39
C ASP A 11 -9.57 -16.25 0.81
N GLY A 12 -9.69 -14.92 0.74
CA GLY A 12 -9.29 -13.99 1.79
C GLY A 12 -7.79 -13.64 1.83
N ARG A 13 -6.96 -14.20 0.93
CA ARG A 13 -5.55 -13.81 0.79
C ARG A 13 -5.41 -12.47 0.07
N ALA A 14 -4.26 -11.84 0.24
CA ALA A 14 -3.88 -10.68 -0.54
C ALA A 14 -3.47 -11.09 -1.96
N ALA A 15 -3.97 -10.36 -2.95
CA ALA A 15 -3.55 -10.47 -4.34
C ALA A 15 -2.24 -9.70 -4.54
N ILE A 16 -1.14 -10.25 -4.02
CA ILE A 16 0.19 -9.67 -4.15
C ILE A 16 1.14 -10.68 -4.80
N SER A 17 1.96 -10.19 -5.71
CA SER A 17 3.00 -10.99 -6.36
C SER A 17 4.39 -10.53 -5.91
N SER A 18 5.39 -11.39 -6.09
CA SER A 18 6.79 -11.04 -5.81
C SER A 18 7.29 -9.85 -6.66
N GLY A 19 6.71 -9.64 -7.86
CA GLY A 19 7.01 -8.47 -8.68
C GLY A 19 6.60 -7.17 -7.99
N VAL A 20 5.38 -7.11 -7.45
CA VAL A 20 4.88 -5.95 -6.70
C VAL A 20 5.75 -5.73 -5.45
N GLU A 21 6.08 -6.79 -4.71
CA GLU A 21 6.95 -6.69 -3.53
C GLU A 21 8.33 -6.09 -3.88
N ARG A 22 8.92 -6.50 -4.99
CA ARG A 22 10.20 -5.95 -5.46
C ARG A 22 10.10 -4.47 -5.84
N GLU A 23 9.01 -4.06 -6.47
CA GLU A 23 8.77 -2.65 -6.78
C GLU A 23 8.60 -1.80 -5.52
N LEU A 24 7.90 -2.29 -4.49
CA LEU A 24 7.78 -1.62 -3.19
C LEU A 24 9.15 -1.47 -2.52
N GLN A 25 9.97 -2.52 -2.54
CA GLN A 25 11.34 -2.48 -2.01
C GLN A 25 12.23 -1.50 -2.79
N HIS A 26 12.23 -1.55 -4.12
CA HIS A 26 13.02 -0.62 -4.94
C HIS A 26 12.62 0.84 -4.68
N ALA A 27 11.32 1.11 -4.52
CA ALA A 27 10.83 2.45 -4.19
C ALA A 27 11.28 2.88 -2.78
N HIS A 28 11.21 1.98 -1.80
CA HIS A 28 11.70 2.20 -0.44
C HIS A 28 13.20 2.52 -0.41
N GLU A 29 14.02 1.69 -1.07
CA GLU A 29 15.48 1.87 -1.19
C GLU A 29 15.85 3.16 -1.91
N SER A 30 15.01 3.62 -2.84
CA SER A 30 15.16 4.90 -3.53
C SER A 30 14.61 6.09 -2.74
N ALA A 31 14.33 5.91 -1.44
CA ALA A 31 13.78 6.91 -0.52
C ALA A 31 12.48 7.57 -1.03
N LYS A 32 11.66 6.85 -1.80
CA LYS A 32 10.33 7.32 -2.22
C LYS A 32 9.33 7.01 -1.12
N GLU A 33 8.28 7.84 -1.01
CA GLU A 33 7.12 7.47 -0.20
C GLU A 33 6.39 6.29 -0.83
N VAL A 34 6.14 5.26 -0.02
CA VAL A 34 5.50 4.00 -0.41
C VAL A 34 4.20 3.86 0.35
N TYR A 35 3.08 3.90 -0.35
CA TYR A 35 1.75 3.77 0.24
C TYR A 35 1.11 2.47 -0.21
N VAL A 36 0.56 1.70 0.73
CA VAL A 36 -0.08 0.41 0.43
C VAL A 36 -1.51 0.44 0.93
N ILE A 37 -2.46 0.17 0.03
CA ILE A 37 -3.87 -0.01 0.37
C ILE A 37 -4.13 -1.51 0.43
N TRP A 38 -4.19 -2.04 1.63
CA TRP A 38 -4.31 -3.46 1.94
C TRP A 38 -5.73 -3.79 2.36
N THR A 39 -6.54 -4.37 1.47
CA THR A 39 -7.92 -4.73 1.79
C THR A 39 -8.08 -6.17 2.28
N ALA A 40 -7.02 -6.99 2.18
CA ALA A 40 -7.07 -8.40 2.56
C ALA A 40 -7.26 -8.59 4.06
N ARG A 41 -8.03 -9.64 4.42
CA ARG A 41 -8.33 -9.97 5.82
C ARG A 41 -7.08 -10.42 6.58
N LYS A 42 -6.19 -11.14 5.91
CA LYS A 42 -4.90 -11.53 6.48
C LYS A 42 -4.00 -10.31 6.60
N SER A 43 -3.30 -10.18 7.71
CA SER A 43 -2.35 -9.08 7.94
C SER A 43 -1.23 -9.08 6.87
N PRO A 44 -0.73 -7.89 6.49
CA PRO A 44 0.45 -7.78 5.64
C PRO A 44 1.66 -8.45 6.27
N SER A 45 2.58 -8.91 5.41
CA SER A 45 3.87 -9.44 5.85
C SER A 45 4.75 -8.34 6.44
N VAL A 46 5.75 -8.75 7.25
CA VAL A 46 6.74 -7.82 7.82
C VAL A 46 7.42 -7.00 6.73
N PHE A 47 7.68 -7.62 5.58
CA PHE A 47 8.24 -6.99 4.40
C PHE A 47 7.39 -5.78 3.94
N VAL A 48 6.08 -5.95 3.77
CA VAL A 48 5.18 -4.85 3.39
C VAL A 48 5.14 -3.78 4.47
N THR A 49 5.09 -4.16 5.75
CA THR A 49 5.01 -3.18 6.84
C THR A 49 6.30 -2.38 7.06
N GLN A 50 7.46 -2.93 6.69
CA GLN A 50 8.76 -2.23 6.80
C GLN A 50 9.07 -1.38 5.58
N THR A 51 8.58 -1.76 4.40
CA THR A 51 8.78 -1.00 3.16
C THR A 51 7.79 0.15 3.01
N ALA A 52 6.55 -0.02 3.48
CA ALA A 52 5.52 1.00 3.38
C ALA A 52 5.72 2.16 4.37
N THR A 53 5.64 3.38 3.85
CA THR A 53 5.49 4.61 4.63
C THR A 53 4.18 4.61 5.41
N LYS A 54 3.10 4.13 4.80
CA LYS A 54 1.80 3.94 5.47
C LYS A 54 0.97 2.86 4.79
N VAL A 55 0.30 2.05 5.60
CA VAL A 55 -0.67 1.05 5.14
C VAL A 55 -2.09 1.51 5.48
N PHE A 56 -3.00 1.39 4.52
CA PHE A 56 -4.42 1.68 4.67
C PHE A 56 -5.22 0.40 4.54
N ASN A 57 -6.31 0.25 5.30
CA ASN A 57 -7.18 -0.92 5.23
C ASN A 57 -8.29 -0.79 4.19
N ASN A 58 -8.48 0.39 3.60
CA ASN A 58 -9.45 0.65 2.55
C ASN A 58 -9.06 1.91 1.73
N PRO A 59 -9.60 2.08 0.50
CA PRO A 59 -9.30 3.23 -0.34
C PRO A 59 -9.73 4.57 0.25
N SER A 60 -10.88 4.63 0.94
CA SER A 60 -11.41 5.88 1.50
C SER A 60 -10.44 6.53 2.50
N ASN A 61 -9.80 5.72 3.34
CA ASN A 61 -8.78 6.17 4.30
C ASN A 61 -7.53 6.71 3.60
N ALA A 62 -7.15 6.15 2.46
CA ALA A 62 -6.03 6.64 1.67
C ALA A 62 -6.39 8.00 1.03
N VAL A 63 -7.57 8.13 0.45
CA VAL A 63 -8.07 9.38 -0.13
C VAL A 63 -8.13 10.48 0.93
N GLU A 64 -8.70 10.21 2.11
CA GLU A 64 -8.76 11.19 3.19
C GLU A 64 -7.36 11.63 3.63
N PHE A 65 -6.41 10.71 3.73
CA PHE A 65 -5.03 11.01 4.04
C PHE A 65 -4.38 11.91 2.97
N PHE A 66 -4.59 11.61 1.70
CA PHE A 66 -4.00 12.40 0.60
C PHE A 66 -4.66 13.78 0.45
N LYS A 67 -5.95 13.91 0.75
CA LYS A 67 -6.61 15.22 0.89
C LYS A 67 -5.96 16.05 2.00
N LYS A 68 -5.77 15.47 3.19
CA LYS A 68 -5.10 16.14 4.32
C LYS A 68 -3.64 16.53 4.02
N LYS A 69 -2.96 15.76 3.16
CA LYS A 69 -1.61 16.06 2.67
C LYS A 69 -1.58 17.15 1.58
N GLY A 70 -2.74 17.56 1.05
CA GLY A 70 -2.82 18.51 -0.05
C GLY A 70 -2.46 17.91 -1.42
N TYR A 71 -2.55 16.58 -1.58
CA TYR A 71 -2.28 15.89 -2.85
C TYR A 71 -3.52 15.70 -3.73
N ILE A 72 -4.71 16.00 -3.20
CA ILE A 72 -5.99 15.91 -3.91
C ILE A 72 -6.71 17.26 -3.67
N GLU A 73 -7.02 17.97 -4.75
CA GLU A 73 -7.88 19.16 -4.74
C GLU A 73 -9.37 18.74 -4.68
N GLU A 74 -10.23 19.62 -4.15
CA GLU A 74 -11.69 19.37 -4.01
C GLU A 74 -12.45 19.34 -5.33
#